data_AF-A0A7X6ZZ78-F1
#
_entry.id   AF-A0A7X6ZZ78-F1
#
_cell.length_a   1.000
_cell.length_b   1.000
_cell.length_c   1.000
_cell.angle_alpha   90.00
_cell.angle_beta   90.00
_cell.angle_gamma   90.00
#
_symmetry.space_group_name_H-M   'P 1'
#
loop_
_entity.id
_entity.type
_entity.pdbx_description
1 polymer ?
#
loop_
_entity_poly.entity_id
_entity_poly.type
_entity_poly.pdbx_seq_one_letter_code
_entity_poly.pdbx_strand_id
1 'polypeptide(L)' 'MSKQILRYKRKIEHQLYNNLLPFWEKLKDDKNGGFFGYVDSKGNIDFLANKGAMLQIR' A
#
# COMPACT_ATOMS: atom_id res chain seq x y z
N MET A 1 9.68 23.57 17.97
CA MET A 1 8.92 22.92 16.88
C MET A 1 7.43 23.18 17.09
N SER A 2 6.71 23.74 16.12
CA SER A 2 5.32 24.21 16.33
C SER A 2 4.36 23.03 16.60
N LYS A 3 3.45 23.18 17.58
CA LYS A 3 2.47 22.13 17.98
C LYS A 3 1.67 21.55 16.80
N GLN A 4 1.46 22.33 15.75
CA GLN A 4 0.76 21.91 14.54
C GLN A 4 1.53 20.88 13.72
N ILE A 5 2.84 21.07 13.51
CA ILE A 5 3.67 20.10 12.77
C ILE A 5 3.65 18.74 13.48
N LEU A 6 3.74 18.74 14.82
CA LEU A 6 3.68 17.52 15.60
C LEU A 6 2.31 16.82 15.50
N ARG A 7 1.22 17.60 15.37
CA ARG A 7 -0.13 17.05 15.15
C ARG A 7 -0.26 16.40 13.77
N TYR A 8 0.25 17.05 12.72
CA TYR A 8 0.22 16.49 11.38
C TYR A 8 1.09 15.25 11.24
N LYS A 9 2.31 15.27 11.82
CA LYS A 9 3.18 14.10 11.88
C LYS A 9 2.45 12.87 12.45
N ARG A 10 1.82 13.02 13.61
CA ARG A 10 1.05 11.93 14.24
C ARG A 10 -0.12 11.44 13.39
N LYS A 11 -0.84 12.34 12.72
CA LYS A 11 -1.94 11.94 11.81
C LYS A 11 -1.42 11.14 10.62
N ILE A 12 -0.30 11.56 10.04
CA ILE A 12 0.32 10.85 8.91
C ILE A 12 0.84 9.50 9.36
N GLU A 13 1.56 9.42 10.49
CA GLU A 13 2.02 8.15 11.06
C GLU A 13 0.85 7.20 11.32
N HIS A 14 -0.23 7.70 11.94
CA HIS A 14 -1.40 6.87 12.22
C HIS A 14 -2.09 6.36 10.93
N GLN A 15 -2.20 7.19 9.89
CA GLN A 15 -2.74 6.76 8.60
C GLN A 15 -1.82 5.78 7.87
N LEU A 16 -0.50 5.98 7.96
CA LEU A 16 0.49 5.10 7.36
C LEU A 16 0.41 3.69 7.97
N TYR A 17 0.51 3.58 9.30
CA TYR A 17 0.56 2.29 9.98
C TYR A 17 -0.78 1.55 10.02
N ASN A 18 -1.90 2.26 10.11
CA ASN A 18 -3.21 1.61 10.31
C ASN A 18 -4.05 1.48 9.04
N ASN A 19 -3.65 2.12 7.93
CA ASN A 19 -4.42 2.08 6.68
C ASN A 19 -3.54 1.68 5.48
N LEU A 20 -2.49 2.46 5.20
CA LEU A 20 -1.68 2.26 3.99
C LEU A 20 -0.85 0.98 4.03
N LEU A 21 -0.10 0.72 5.12
CA LEU A 21 0.73 -0.48 5.21
C LEU A 21 -0.11 -1.78 5.16
N PRO A 22 -1.19 -1.93 5.95
CA PRO A 22 -2.03 -3.13 5.86
C PRO A 22 -2.68 -3.33 4.49
N PHE A 23 -2.96 -2.26 3.75
CA PHE A 23 -3.46 -2.35 2.38
C PHE A 23 -2.43 -2.99 1.44
N TRP A 24 -1.18 -2.50 1.44
CA TRP A 24 -0.13 -3.03 0.58
C TRP A 24 0.32 -4.44 0.98
N GLU A 25 0.35 -4.75 2.27
CA GLU A 25 0.65 -6.10 2.76
C GLU A 25 -0.31 -7.16 2.19
N LYS A 26 -1.61 -6.81 2.06
CA LYS A 26 -2.61 -7.71 1.47
C LYS A 26 -2.46 -7.90 -0.04
N LEU A 27 -1.75 -7.00 -0.72
CA LEU A 27 -1.52 -7.07 -2.17
C LEU A 27 -0.28 -7.87 -2.54
N LYS A 28 0.45 -8.37 -1.54
CA LYS A 28 1.59 -9.25 -1.78
C LYS A 28 1.10 -10.56 -2.40
N ASP A 29 1.69 -10.92 -3.53
CA ASP A 29 1.43 -12.20 -4.18
C ASP A 29 2.43 -13.23 -3.65
N ASP A 30 2.06 -13.94 -2.58
CA ASP A 30 2.90 -14.98 -1.98
C ASP A 30 3.04 -16.23 -2.88
N LYS A 31 2.19 -16.38 -3.91
CA LYS A 31 2.21 -17.54 -4.81
C LYS A 31 3.21 -17.36 -5.95
N ASN A 32 3.19 -16.20 -6.62
CA ASN A 32 4.04 -15.93 -7.79
C ASN A 32 5.15 -14.90 -7.50
N GLY A 33 5.24 -14.40 -6.27
CA GLY A 33 6.19 -13.37 -5.85
C GLY A 33 5.78 -11.95 -6.25
N GLY A 34 6.32 -10.96 -5.54
CA GLY A 34 6.01 -9.54 -5.77
C GLY A 34 4.63 -9.13 -5.28
N PHE A 35 4.02 -8.16 -5.95
CA PHE A 35 2.66 -7.65 -5.67
C PHE A 35 1.73 -7.90 -6.86
N PHE A 36 0.42 -7.95 -6.63
CA PHE A 36 -0.56 -8.00 -7.71
C PHE A 36 -0.47 -6.77 -8.61
N GLY A 37 -0.69 -6.98 -9.91
CA GLY A 37 -0.54 -5.92 -10.93
C GLY A 37 -1.66 -4.88 -10.91
N TYR A 38 -2.82 -5.22 -10.36
CA TYR A 38 -3.98 -4.34 -10.31
C TYR A 38 -4.89 -4.67 -9.13
N VAL A 39 -5.43 -3.61 -8.52
CA VAL A 39 -6.49 -3.66 -7.51
C VAL A 39 -7.44 -2.50 -7.76
N ASP A 40 -8.74 -2.74 -7.65
CA ASP A 40 -9.75 -1.69 -7.80
C ASP A 40 -9.94 -0.85 -6.52
N SER A 41 -10.76 0.21 -6.60
CA SER A 41 -11.05 1.08 -5.46
C SER A 41 -11.82 0.41 -4.31
N LYS A 42 -12.38 -0.78 -4.54
CA LYS A 42 -13.09 -1.58 -3.54
C LYS A 42 -12.18 -2.64 -2.90
N GLY A 43 -10.93 -2.78 -3.37
CA GLY A 43 -9.98 -3.77 -2.89
C GLY A 43 -10.08 -5.13 -3.58
N ASN A 44 -10.78 -5.22 -4.71
CA ASN A 44 -10.81 -6.46 -5.50
C ASN A 44 -9.53 -6.55 -6.34
N ILE A 45 -8.86 -7.69 -6.23
CA ILE A 45 -7.60 -7.97 -6.91
C ILE A 45 -7.89 -8.68 -8.23
N ASP A 46 -7.28 -8.19 -9.32
CA ASP A 46 -7.24 -8.93 -10.57
C ASP A 46 -5.99 -9.83 -10.59
N PHE A 47 -6.21 -11.12 -10.33
CA PHE A 47 -5.15 -12.14 -10.28
C PHE A 47 -4.50 -12.43 -11.65
N LEU A 48 -5.12 -11.99 -12.75
CA LEU A 48 -4.62 -12.18 -14.11
C LEU A 48 -3.92 -10.93 -14.66
N ALA A 49 -3.96 -9.82 -13.92
CA ALA A 49 -3.32 -8.57 -14.35
C ALA A 49 -1.80 -8.71 -14.44
N ASN A 50 -1.23 -8.17 -15.52
CA ASN A 50 0.22 -8.13 -15.72
C ASN A 50 0.91 -7.33 -14.61
N LYS A 51 2.02 -7.86 -14.09
CA LYS A 51 2.85 -7.18 -13.09
C LYS A 51 3.84 -6.23 -13.77
N GLY A 52 3.49 -4.95 -13.84
CA GLY A 52 4.38 -3.93 -14.38
C GLY A 52 5.64 -3.74 -13.52
N ALA A 53 6.82 -3.74 -14.15
CA ALA A 53 8.11 -3.70 -13.44
C ALA A 53 8.23 -2.50 -12.48
N MET A 54 7.74 -1.32 -12.86
CA MET A 54 7.82 -0.10 -12.04
C MET A 54 7.11 -0.24 -10.68
N LEU A 55 6.01 -0.99 -10.63
CA LEU A 55 5.26 -1.22 -9.38
C LEU A 55 5.93 -2.26 -8.48
N GLN A 56 6.88 -3.03 -9.02
CA GLN A 56 7.58 -4.09 -8.28
C GLN A 56 8.94 -3.63 -7.73
N ILE A 57 9.44 -2.48 -8.21
CA ILE A 57 10.69 -1.91 -7.72
C ILE A 57 10.49 -1.45 -6.27
N ARG A 58 11.41 -1.90 -5.41
CA ARG A 58 11.47 -1.54 -3.98
C ARG A 58 12.13 -0.20 -3.75
#